data_AF-A0AA86SGY7-F1
#
_entry.id   AF-A0AA86SGY7-F1
#
_cell.length_a   1.000
_cell.length_b   1.000
_cell.length_c   1.000
_cell.angle_alpha   90.00
_cell.angle_beta   90.00
_cell.angle_gamma   90.00
#
_symmetry.space_group_name_H-M   'P 1'
#
loop_
_entity.id
_entity.type
_entity.pdbx_description
1 polymer ?
#
loop_
_entity_poly.entity_id
_entity_poly.type
_entity_poly.pdbx_seq_one_letter_code
_entity_poly.pdbx_strand_id
1 'polypeptide(L)'
;MMKSVKHMVEYLVRRSRVLLYQGYYDLVFGVVEAEVWVKTMKWEGIVEFLNAERKIWKVNGELAGYVQKWKSLTNVVVLGAGHLVPPDQPLNSQAMIEDWVLERGLFQNFYEANVSSKSIFVE
;
A
#
# COMPACT_ATOMS: atom_id res chain seq x y z
N MET A 1 25.44 15.34 2.05
CA MET A 1 24.03 15.75 2.19
C MET A 1 23.17 14.70 1.49
N MET A 2 22.30 14.00 2.21
CA MET A 2 21.40 13.00 1.59
C MET A 2 20.29 13.70 0.80
N LYS A 3 19.96 13.19 -0.38
CA LYS A 3 18.85 13.68 -1.21
C LYS A 3 17.65 12.77 -1.04
N SER A 4 16.44 13.33 -1.13
CA SER A 4 15.21 12.55 -1.08
C SER A 4 15.05 11.67 -2.34
N VAL A 5 14.62 10.43 -2.14
CA VAL A 5 14.25 9.49 -3.21
C VAL A 5 12.82 9.69 -3.72
N LYS A 6 12.11 10.74 -3.26
CA LYS A 6 10.72 11.02 -3.62
C LYS A 6 10.45 10.97 -5.12
N HIS A 7 11.30 11.61 -5.92
CA HIS A 7 11.17 11.62 -7.38
C HIS A 7 11.25 10.22 -8.01
N MET A 8 11.99 9.30 -7.41
CA MET A 8 12.06 7.90 -7.85
C MET A 8 10.75 7.17 -7.53
N VAL A 9 10.18 7.41 -6.35
CA VAL A 9 8.88 6.82 -5.98
C VAL A 9 7.76 7.40 -6.83
N GLU A 10 7.75 8.71 -7.09
CA GLU A 10 6.86 9.37 -8.05
C GLU A 10 6.98 8.74 -9.46
N TYR A 11 8.19 8.39 -9.90
CA TYR A 11 8.41 7.69 -11.16
C TYR A 11 7.84 6.27 -11.15
N LEU A 12 8.04 5.53 -10.05
CA LEU A 12 7.58 4.14 -9.88
C LEU A 12 6.06 4.05 -9.79
N VAL A 13 5.39 4.87 -8.98
CA VAL A 13 3.92 4.83 -8.85
C VAL A 13 3.20 5.09 -10.18
N ARG A 14 3.85 5.72 -11.17
CA ARG A 14 3.29 5.92 -12.51
C ARG A 14 3.41 4.71 -13.42
N ARG A 15 4.26 3.74 -13.09
CA ARG A 15 4.68 2.64 -13.99
C ARG A 15 4.54 1.26 -13.39
N SER A 16 4.51 1.16 -12.08
CA SER A 16 4.48 -0.12 -11.36
C SER A 16 3.66 0.00 -10.08
N ARG A 17 3.26 -1.16 -9.56
CA ARG A 17 2.67 -1.24 -8.22
C ARG A 17 3.76 -0.91 -7.19
N VAL A 18 3.40 -0.14 -6.16
CA VAL A 18 4.25 0.22 -5.05
C VAL A 18 3.53 -0.14 -3.75
N LEU A 19 4.18 -0.97 -2.93
CA LEU A 19 3.78 -1.24 -1.56
C LEU A 19 4.61 -0.38 -0.62
N LEU A 20 3.95 0.52 0.09
CA LEU A 20 4.52 1.29 1.18
C LEU A 20 3.94 0.73 2.49
N TYR A 21 4.79 0.37 3.44
CA TYR A 21 4.32 -0.20 4.71
C TYR A 21 5.13 0.32 5.90
N GLN A 22 4.46 0.49 7.05
CA GLN A 22 5.07 0.87 8.32
C GLN A 22 4.47 0.07 9.47
N GLY A 23 5.23 -0.10 10.55
CA GLY A 23 4.68 -0.52 11.84
C GLY A 23 4.06 0.66 12.57
N TYR A 24 2.92 0.43 13.22
CA TYR A 24 2.20 1.46 13.96
C TYR A 24 2.99 2.06 15.14
N TYR A 25 3.92 1.31 15.72
CA TYR A 25 4.75 1.73 16.86
C TYR A 25 6.14 2.23 16.46
N ASP A 26 6.42 2.45 15.17
CA ASP A 26 7.69 3.05 14.75
C ASP A 26 7.72 4.54 15.11
N LEU A 27 8.65 4.92 15.99
CA LEU A 27 8.85 6.31 16.43
C LEU A 27 9.95 7.04 15.62
N VAL A 28 10.68 6.34 14.77
CA VAL A 28 11.77 6.91 13.96
C VAL A 28 11.26 7.23 12.56
N PHE A 29 10.52 6.30 11.95
CA PHE A 29 9.95 6.42 10.60
C PHE A 29 8.49 5.97 10.58
N GLY A 30 7.69 6.62 11.42
CA GLY A 30 6.32 6.26 11.68
C GLY A 30 5.32 6.59 10.57
N VAL A 31 4.07 6.28 10.91
CA VAL A 31 2.91 6.45 10.03
C VAL A 31 2.71 7.93 9.64
N VAL A 32 2.85 8.85 10.59
CA VAL A 32 2.58 10.28 10.35
C VAL A 32 3.61 10.87 9.41
N GLU A 33 4.89 10.53 9.58
CA GLU A 33 5.99 10.95 8.72
C GLU A 33 5.78 10.46 7.29
N ALA A 34 5.42 9.18 7.13
CA ALA A 34 5.11 8.59 5.83
C ALA A 34 3.91 9.30 5.18
N GLU A 35 2.84 9.55 5.92
CA GLU A 35 1.66 10.27 5.42
C GLU A 35 1.99 11.69 4.96
N VAL A 36 2.77 12.44 5.75
CA VAL A 36 3.19 13.80 5.39
C VAL A 36 4.08 13.76 4.15
N TRP A 37 5.03 12.82 4.07
CA TRP A 37 5.89 12.67 2.89
C TRP A 37 5.08 12.35 1.63
N VAL A 38 4.11 11.43 1.71
CA VAL A 38 3.21 11.08 0.61
C VAL A 38 2.43 12.29 0.13
N LYS A 39 1.90 13.14 1.03
CA LYS A 39 1.20 14.39 0.66
C LYS A 39 2.03 15.34 -0.20
N THR A 40 3.36 15.26 -0.13
CA THR A 40 4.25 16.11 -0.95
C THR A 40 4.60 15.51 -2.31
N MET A 41 4.17 14.28 -2.59
CA MET A 41 4.44 13.63 -3.88
C MET A 41 3.65 14.28 -5.00
N LYS A 42 4.32 14.52 -6.12
CA LYS A 42 3.69 14.90 -7.38
C LYS A 42 3.33 13.63 -8.12
N TRP A 43 2.08 13.23 -8.02
CA TRP A 43 1.50 12.07 -8.71
C TRP A 43 0.04 12.35 -9.04
N GLU A 44 -0.40 11.98 -10.24
CA GLU A 44 -1.74 12.26 -10.74
C GLU A 44 -2.87 11.64 -9.90
N GLY A 45 -2.59 10.57 -9.15
CA GLY A 45 -3.56 9.94 -8.25
C GLY A 45 -3.47 10.39 -6.79
N ILE A 46 -2.70 11.45 -6.47
CA ILE A 46 -2.44 11.82 -5.08
C ILE A 46 -3.71 12.29 -4.35
N VAL A 47 -4.59 13.04 -5.01
CA VAL A 47 -5.80 13.59 -4.39
C VAL A 47 -6.75 12.46 -4.03
N GLU A 48 -6.96 11.52 -4.93
CA GLU A 48 -7.82 10.37 -4.69
C GLU A 48 -7.20 9.39 -3.70
N PHE A 49 -5.88 9.21 -3.72
CA PHE A 49 -5.19 8.43 -2.69
C PHE A 49 -5.42 9.02 -1.29
N LEU A 50 -5.25 10.33 -1.12
CA LEU A 50 -5.45 10.99 0.17
C LEU A 50 -6.90 10.93 0.66
N ASN A 51 -7.87 10.90 -0.26
CA ASN A 51 -9.29 10.74 0.04
C ASN A 51 -9.74 9.27 0.09
N ALA A 52 -8.89 8.31 -0.29
CA ALA A 52 -9.25 6.91 -0.29
C ALA A 52 -9.49 6.41 1.13
N GLU A 53 -10.55 5.64 1.30
CA GLU A 53 -10.91 5.02 2.57
C GLU A 53 -9.77 4.09 3.05
N ARG A 54 -9.46 4.17 4.34
CA ARG A 54 -8.59 3.20 5.03
C ARG A 54 -9.43 2.00 5.41
N LYS A 55 -9.23 0.88 4.73
CA LYS A 55 -9.97 -0.36 4.98
C LYS A 55 -9.32 -1.14 6.11
N ILE A 56 -10.14 -1.62 7.05
CA ILE A 56 -9.68 -2.52 8.11
C ILE A 56 -9.14 -3.80 7.48
N TRP A 57 -7.90 -4.14 7.80
CA TRP A 57 -7.25 -5.34 7.32
C TRP A 57 -7.12 -6.35 8.46
N LYS A 58 -7.52 -7.58 8.16
CA LYS A 58 -7.51 -8.71 9.09
C LYS A 58 -6.75 -9.88 8.49
N VAL A 59 -6.03 -10.60 9.33
CA VAL A 59 -5.36 -11.87 9.01
C VAL A 59 -5.90 -12.91 9.97
N ASN A 60 -6.39 -14.03 9.46
CA ASN A 60 -7.02 -15.10 10.25
C ASN A 60 -8.14 -14.61 11.19
N GLY A 61 -8.89 -13.58 10.78
CA GLY A 61 -9.98 -13.00 11.56
C GLY A 61 -9.56 -11.96 12.61
N GLU A 62 -8.27 -11.83 12.89
CA GLU A 62 -7.71 -10.87 13.83
C GLU A 62 -7.34 -9.54 13.14
N LEU A 63 -7.41 -8.44 13.88
CA LEU A 63 -7.06 -7.11 13.38
C LEU A 63 -5.54 -7.02 13.15
N ALA A 64 -5.13 -6.93 11.88
CA ALA A 64 -3.73 -6.84 11.48
C ALA A 64 -3.29 -5.40 11.19
N GLY A 65 -4.24 -4.53 10.82
CA GLY A 65 -3.92 -3.16 10.45
C GLY A 65 -4.97 -2.49 9.58
N TYR A 66 -4.51 -1.59 8.73
CA TYR A 66 -5.35 -1.00 7.69
C TYR A 66 -4.60 -0.84 6.38
N VAL A 67 -5.36 -0.87 5.29
CA VAL A 67 -4.88 -0.70 3.92
C VAL A 67 -5.54 0.53 3.32
N GLN A 68 -4.75 1.49 2.86
CA GLN A 68 -5.17 2.62 2.04
C GLN A 68 -4.63 2.41 0.63
N LYS A 69 -5.49 2.49 -0.38
CA LYS A 69 -5.07 2.19 -1.75
C LYS A 69 -5.75 3.07 -2.76
N TRP A 70 -4.98 3.53 -3.74
CA TRP A 70 -5.50 4.08 -4.97
C TRP A 70 -4.59 3.70 -6.13
N LYS A 71 -5.18 3.08 -7.17
CA LYS A 71 -4.46 2.58 -8.34
C LYS A 71 -3.19 1.79 -7.94
N SER A 72 -2.03 2.33 -8.27
CA SER A 72 -0.70 1.71 -8.14
C SER A 72 -0.07 1.85 -6.76
N LEU A 73 -0.56 2.76 -5.90
CA LEU A 73 -0.03 2.94 -4.56
C LEU A 73 -0.91 2.25 -3.51
N THR A 74 -0.32 1.29 -2.80
CA THR A 74 -0.89 0.65 -1.62
C THR A 74 -0.07 1.05 -0.40
N ASN A 75 -0.70 1.69 0.58
CA ASN A 75 -0.11 1.98 1.88
C ASN A 75 -0.72 1.07 2.96
N VAL A 76 0.14 0.45 3.77
CA VAL A 76 -0.26 -0.48 4.83
C VAL A 76 0.33 -0.04 6.15
N VAL A 77 -0.51 0.02 7.17
CA VAL A 77 -0.05 0.18 8.54
C VAL A 77 -0.31 -1.10 9.29
N VAL A 78 0.75 -1.70 9.80
CA VAL A 78 0.72 -2.98 10.51
C VAL A 78 0.65 -2.71 12.01
N LEU A 79 -0.44 -3.13 12.64
CA LEU A 79 -0.64 -2.99 14.08
C LEU A 79 0.26 -3.97 14.83
N GLY A 80 0.74 -3.55 16.00
CA GLY A 80 1.63 -4.38 16.82
C GLY A 80 3.07 -4.47 16.32
N ALA A 81 3.45 -3.73 15.28
CA ALA A 81 4.81 -3.65 14.75
C ALA A 81 5.45 -2.28 14.99
N GLY A 82 6.75 -2.26 15.24
CA GLY A 82 7.60 -1.07 15.25
C GLY A 82 8.37 -0.92 13.94
N HIS A 83 9.64 -0.52 14.03
CA HIS A 83 10.47 -0.23 12.86
C HIS A 83 10.72 -1.46 11.97
N LEU A 84 10.89 -2.63 12.59
CA LEU A 84 11.13 -3.88 11.89
C LEU A 84 9.84 -4.71 11.87
N VAL A 85 9.01 -4.44 10.87
CA VAL A 85 7.68 -5.07 10.74
C VAL A 85 7.74 -6.61 10.67
N PRO A 86 8.63 -7.26 9.88
CA PRO A 86 8.65 -8.72 9.80
C PRO A 86 9.02 -9.44 11.10
N PRO A 87 10.04 -9.01 11.88
CA PRO A 87 10.29 -9.58 13.20
C PRO A 87 9.14 -9.37 14.20
N ASP A 88 8.54 -8.17 14.22
CA ASP A 88 7.51 -7.85 15.21
C ASP A 88 6.16 -8.52 14.90
N GLN A 89 5.83 -8.67 13.61
CA GLN A 89 4.57 -9.18 13.12
C GLN A 89 4.78 -10.14 11.93
N PRO A 90 5.39 -11.32 12.15
CA PRO A 90 5.81 -12.22 11.06
C PRO A 90 4.63 -12.74 10.25
N LEU A 91 3.56 -13.17 10.90
CA LEU A 91 2.35 -13.69 10.24
C LEU A 91 1.70 -12.62 9.36
N ASN A 92 1.50 -11.42 9.91
CA ASN A 92 0.87 -10.31 9.18
C ASN A 92 1.78 -9.85 8.03
N SER A 93 3.10 -9.80 8.24
CA SER A 93 4.06 -9.42 7.20
C SER A 93 4.06 -10.39 6.04
N GLN A 94 4.01 -11.69 6.32
CA GLN A 94 3.89 -12.72 5.28
C GLN A 94 2.59 -12.57 4.50
N ALA A 95 1.44 -12.48 5.19
CA ALA A 95 0.16 -12.29 4.54
C ALA A 95 0.12 -11.02 3.68
N MET A 96 0.68 -9.91 4.17
CA MET A 96 0.77 -8.64 3.43
C MET A 96 1.55 -8.80 2.12
N ILE A 97 2.75 -9.40 2.15
CA ILE A 97 3.56 -9.53 0.94
C ILE A 97 2.96 -10.55 -0.03
N GLU A 98 2.44 -11.67 0.47
CA GLU A 98 1.79 -12.68 -0.37
C GLU A 98 0.54 -12.11 -1.05
N ASP A 99 -0.35 -11.46 -0.29
CA ASP A 99 -1.58 -10.89 -0.86
C ASP A 99 -1.29 -9.71 -1.78
N TRP A 100 -0.25 -8.92 -1.52
CA TRP A 100 0.17 -7.87 -2.44
C TRP A 100 0.74 -8.44 -3.73
N VAL A 101 1.65 -9.43 -3.67
CA VAL A 101 2.24 -10.05 -4.87
C VAL A 101 1.17 -10.76 -5.69
N LEU A 102 0.34 -11.57 -5.03
CA LEU A 102 -0.68 -12.43 -5.66
C LEU A 102 -1.99 -11.70 -5.93
N GLU A 103 -2.08 -10.42 -5.57
CA GLU A 103 -3.25 -9.57 -5.76
C GLU A 103 -4.52 -10.21 -5.18
N ARG A 104 -4.55 -10.37 -3.86
CA ARG A 104 -5.67 -10.98 -3.12
C ARG A 104 -6.35 -9.99 -2.19
N GLY A 105 -7.65 -10.19 -1.96
CA GLY A 105 -8.42 -9.43 -0.99
C GLY A 105 -8.31 -7.91 -1.18
N LEU A 106 -7.93 -7.20 -0.11
CA LEU A 106 -7.78 -5.73 -0.12
C LEU A 106 -6.64 -5.23 -1.03
N PHE A 107 -5.76 -6.12 -1.50
CA PHE A 107 -4.59 -5.77 -2.30
C PHE A 107 -4.83 -5.88 -3.82
N GLN A 108 -6.01 -6.35 -4.26
CA GLN A 108 -6.39 -6.51 -5.67
C GLN A 108 -6.40 -5.20 -6.48
N ASN A 109 -5.87 -5.22 -7.71
CA ASN A 109 -6.02 -4.12 -8.67
C ASN A 109 -7.28 -4.30 -9.53
N PHE A 110 -8.32 -3.52 -9.24
CA PHE A 110 -9.57 -3.57 -10.01
C PHE A 110 -9.48 -2.93 -11.41
N TYR A 111 -8.38 -2.27 -11.75
CA TYR A 111 -8.23 -1.60 -13.05
C TYR A 111 -7.94 -2.57 -14.21
N GLU A 112 -7.29 -3.71 -13.96
CA GLU A 112 -7.00 -4.71 -15.02
C GLU A 112 -8.14 -5.72 -15.23
N ALA A 113 -8.94 -5.97 -14.19
CA ALA A 113 -10.09 -6.88 -14.27
C ALA A 113 -11.15 -6.44 -15.32
N ASN A 114 -11.27 -5.13 -15.56
CA ASN A 114 -12.20 -4.56 -16.53
C ASN A 114 -11.69 -4.55 -17.99
N VAL A 115 -10.40 -4.80 -18.22
CA VAL A 115 -9.85 -4.93 -19.57
C VAL A 115 -10.00 -6.38 -20.06
N SER A 116 -9.77 -7.35 -19.16
CA SER A 116 -9.97 -8.78 -19.45
C SER A 116 -11.44 -9.12 -19.74
N SER A 117 -12.39 -8.58 -18.98
CA SER A 117 -13.83 -8.86 -19.16
C SER A 117 -14.45 -8.28 -20.42
N LYS A 118 -13.85 -7.25 -21.03
CA LYS A 118 -14.33 -6.67 -22.30
C LYS A 118 -13.79 -7.37 -23.55
N SER A 119 -12.87 -8.32 -23.40
CA SER A 119 -12.23 -9.01 -24.54
C SER A 119 -12.91 -10.33 -24.93
N ILE A 120 -13.97 -10.73 -24.19
CA ILE A 120 -14.65 -12.03 -24.35
C ILE A 120 -15.99 -11.92 -25.10
N PHE A 121 -16.47 -10.70 -25.39
CA PHE A 121 -17.70 -10.48 -26.16
C PHE A 121 -17.44 -9.58 -27.35
N VAL A 122 -16.93 -10.17 -28.42
CA VAL A 122 -17.13 -9.67 -29.79
C VAL A 122 -17.57 -10.88 -30.61
N GLU A 123 -18.88 -11.06 -30.74
CA GLU A 123 -19.49 -11.76 -31.88
C GLU A 123 -19.44 -10.86 -33.12
#